data_AF-A0A925JDK8-F1
#
_entry.id   AF-A0A925JDK8-F1
#
_cell.length_a   1.000
_cell.length_b   1.000
_cell.length_c   1.000
_cell.angle_alpha   90.00
_cell.angle_beta   90.00
_cell.angle_gamma   90.00
#
_symmetry.space_group_name_H-M   'P 1'
#
loop_
_entity.id
_entity.type
_entity.pdbx_description
1 polymer ?
#
loop_
_entity_poly.entity_id
_entity_poly.type
_entity_poly.pdbx_seq_one_letter_code
_entity_poly.pdbx_strand_id
1 'polypeptide(L)'
;MKIKSPLRQRSYSVIATETRLRRLFALTLLILLTAFASSPALAQKQNSAKRQKLPSPEKIVNDYLKAIGGKKRVAAIKDASYEWTLQTARGGTATTQLKAPASTRMRITFSDVASAGESGQASAASASETVILNAGANARSAWMRDSGGSLRTLTDAEAHTSKLQSVLDASRLADYKKSNVLARTVGIDESLGEAAYIVEFSLRNGARLRYWFSVSGKLLLATANDTQKISRRFKDYKAENGLLEPHRVEWRMGAGEALILNLQSVRYNTSLSDSLFDPPGAEAIDVGALLRELDRNQEEVEERVKDYTYTEKRTERKINGRGEVTEETVKVFEIYPLSGRAPVRKLISENGVPLSAEKAAKEEKRTGEELEKAEREREKNVLKREREKQKGKAEKPEDDEGIADFLRAAELVSPRRESLRGREAIVFDFRPRAGHKPKGDLESIVSKVAGVVWIDPIDKQVMRLEARLIESYKYGGGLVANVRPGTSFIFEQKRMEDGVWLPVFTQVNLSAKVFLFKGIDLNVMQEFSNYQHFKSSYDDYNLTKPEEKNKP
;
A
#
# COMPACT_ATOMS: atom_id res chain seq x y z
N MET A 1 -27.28 -16.61 -67.54
CA MET A 1 -26.17 -17.49 -67.10
C MET A 1 -25.44 -16.80 -65.93
N LYS A 2 -25.30 -17.49 -64.78
CA LYS A 2 -24.61 -17.08 -63.52
C LYS A 2 -25.30 -15.97 -62.69
N ILE A 3 -26.06 -16.29 -61.64
CA ILE A 3 -25.73 -16.71 -60.25
C ILE A 3 -25.53 -15.51 -59.28
N LYS A 4 -26.30 -15.59 -58.18
CA LYS A 4 -26.45 -14.72 -56.98
C LYS A 4 -25.15 -14.25 -56.31
N SER A 5 -25.18 -13.06 -55.69
CA SER A 5 -24.90 -12.90 -54.25
C SER A 5 -25.46 -11.56 -53.69
N PRO A 6 -26.02 -11.52 -52.46
CA PRO A 6 -26.49 -10.29 -51.81
C PRO A 6 -25.55 -9.81 -50.68
N LEU A 7 -25.60 -8.49 -50.41
CA LEU A 7 -25.44 -7.82 -49.12
C LEU A 7 -24.19 -8.12 -48.25
N ARG A 8 -23.37 -7.09 -48.02
CA ARG A 8 -22.69 -6.89 -46.72
C ARG A 8 -23.26 -5.65 -46.03
N GLN A 9 -24.21 -5.89 -45.13
CA GLN A 9 -24.48 -4.99 -44.00
C GLN A 9 -23.21 -4.91 -43.14
N ARG A 10 -22.74 -3.70 -42.86
CA ARG A 10 -21.76 -3.43 -41.80
C ARG A 10 -22.49 -3.54 -40.47
N SER A 11 -22.32 -4.66 -39.77
CA SER A 11 -22.83 -4.84 -38.42
C SER A 11 -21.89 -4.20 -37.39
N TYR A 12 -22.47 -3.33 -36.58
CA TYR A 12 -21.96 -2.90 -35.28
C TYR A 12 -21.82 -4.12 -34.35
N SER A 13 -20.61 -4.38 -33.84
CA SER A 13 -20.39 -5.12 -32.60
C SER A 13 -18.92 -5.04 -32.19
N VAL A 14 -18.51 -3.86 -31.75
CA VAL A 14 -17.39 -3.69 -30.80
C VAL A 14 -18.09 -3.38 -29.48
N ILE A 15 -17.72 -4.08 -28.40
CA ILE A 15 -18.25 -4.06 -27.00
C ILE A 15 -18.74 -5.47 -26.64
N ALA A 16 -17.82 -6.33 -26.16
CA ALA A 16 -18.07 -7.43 -25.20
C ALA A 16 -16.83 -8.34 -25.10
N THR A 17 -15.71 -7.85 -24.56
CA THR A 17 -14.50 -8.68 -24.31
C THR A 17 -13.61 -8.11 -23.18
N GLU A 18 -14.18 -7.69 -22.05
CA GLU A 18 -13.39 -7.11 -20.96
C GLU A 18 -14.04 -7.39 -19.59
N THR A 19 -13.81 -8.53 -18.92
CA THR A 19 -14.72 -8.84 -17.79
C THR A 19 -14.19 -9.52 -16.52
N ARG A 20 -13.14 -10.33 -16.43
CA ARG A 20 -12.91 -11.04 -15.14
C ARG A 20 -11.83 -10.43 -14.24
N LEU A 21 -10.54 -10.55 -14.51
CA LEU A 21 -9.55 -9.89 -13.61
C LEU A 21 -9.35 -8.39 -13.85
N ARG A 22 -9.67 -7.90 -15.07
CA ARG A 22 -9.81 -6.47 -15.33
C ARG A 22 -10.79 -5.82 -14.35
N ARG A 23 -11.81 -6.54 -13.86
CA ARG A 23 -12.74 -5.97 -12.89
C ARG A 23 -12.17 -5.93 -11.47
N LEU A 24 -11.41 -6.90 -10.96
CA LEU A 24 -10.92 -6.75 -9.58
C LEU A 24 -9.97 -5.54 -9.41
N PHE A 25 -9.09 -5.29 -10.39
CA PHE A 25 -8.12 -4.17 -10.38
C PHE A 25 -8.62 -2.88 -11.05
N ALA A 26 -9.32 -2.95 -12.19
CA ALA A 26 -9.87 -1.75 -12.83
C ALA A 26 -11.20 -1.31 -12.22
N LEU A 27 -11.98 -2.18 -11.56
CA LEU A 27 -13.20 -1.78 -10.86
C LEU A 27 -12.87 -1.18 -9.49
N THR A 28 -11.79 -1.59 -8.79
CA THR A 28 -11.29 -0.80 -7.64
C THR A 28 -10.85 0.59 -8.09
N LEU A 29 -10.15 0.72 -9.23
CA LEU A 29 -9.73 2.03 -9.78
C LEU A 29 -10.90 2.86 -10.38
N LEU A 30 -11.91 2.22 -10.97
CA LEU A 30 -13.06 2.87 -11.62
C LEU A 30 -14.20 3.19 -10.63
N ILE A 31 -14.44 2.38 -9.59
CA ILE A 31 -15.36 2.69 -8.48
C ILE A 31 -14.87 3.93 -7.70
N LEU A 32 -13.55 4.15 -7.64
CA LEU A 32 -12.97 5.39 -7.11
C LEU A 32 -13.18 6.61 -8.01
N LEU A 33 -13.38 6.41 -9.31
CA LEU A 33 -13.61 7.47 -10.29
C LEU A 33 -15.10 7.76 -10.53
N THR A 34 -16.01 6.81 -10.27
CA THR A 34 -17.47 6.96 -10.47
C THR A 34 -18.27 7.28 -9.20
N ALA A 35 -17.64 7.32 -8.03
CA ALA A 35 -18.25 7.82 -6.79
C ALA A 35 -18.30 9.36 -6.73
N PHE A 36 -18.92 10.01 -7.72
CA PHE A 36 -19.32 11.42 -7.64
C PHE A 36 -20.68 11.63 -8.32
N ALA A 37 -21.75 11.42 -7.54
CA ALA A 37 -22.91 12.29 -7.61
C ALA A 37 -22.82 13.25 -6.43
N SER A 38 -22.84 14.54 -6.74
CA SER A 38 -22.64 15.68 -5.86
C SER A 38 -23.57 15.69 -4.64
N SER A 39 -22.98 15.73 -3.44
CA SER A 39 -23.61 16.33 -2.26
C SER A 39 -23.00 17.71 -2.01
N PRO A 40 -23.82 18.75 -1.71
CA PRO A 40 -23.30 20.06 -1.36
C PRO A 40 -22.54 19.99 -0.03
N ALA A 41 -21.38 20.63 0.01
CA ALA A 41 -20.52 20.70 1.17
C ALA A 41 -21.20 21.48 2.31
N LEU A 42 -21.41 20.85 3.45
CA LEU A 42 -21.64 21.55 4.71
C LEU A 42 -20.29 22.01 5.25
N ALA A 43 -19.97 23.28 5.00
CA ALA A 43 -18.78 23.94 5.53
C ALA A 43 -18.91 24.10 7.05
N GLN A 44 -18.14 23.31 7.80
CA GLN A 44 -18.01 23.51 9.25
C GLN A 44 -17.03 24.65 9.51
N LYS A 45 -17.57 25.78 9.97
CA LYS A 45 -16.84 27.01 10.28
C LYS A 45 -16.02 26.79 11.56
N GLN A 46 -14.74 26.45 11.44
CA GLN A 46 -13.84 26.39 12.60
C GLN A 46 -13.38 27.79 13.02
N ASN A 47 -13.58 28.09 14.29
CA ASN A 47 -13.18 29.32 14.97
C ASN A 47 -11.68 29.59 14.81
N SER A 48 -11.35 30.75 14.26
CA SER A 48 -9.99 31.26 14.15
C SER A 48 -9.55 31.93 15.47
N ALA A 49 -8.98 31.17 16.39
CA ALA A 49 -8.11 31.76 17.41
C ALA A 49 -6.88 32.37 16.72
N LYS A 50 -6.43 33.55 17.17
CA LYS A 50 -5.24 34.26 16.67
C LYS A 50 -4.01 33.33 16.74
N ARG A 51 -3.71 32.64 15.63
CA ARG A 51 -2.48 31.85 15.49
C ARG A 51 -1.30 32.83 15.43
N GLN A 52 -0.31 32.62 16.29
CA GLN A 52 1.02 33.19 16.12
C GLN A 52 1.46 32.94 14.66
N LYS A 53 1.98 33.97 13.98
CA LYS A 53 2.34 33.87 12.55
C LYS A 53 3.60 33.03 12.39
N LEU A 54 3.45 31.71 12.38
CA LEU A 54 4.54 30.76 12.16
C LEU A 54 5.04 30.84 10.71
N PRO A 55 6.36 30.71 10.46
CA PRO A 55 6.88 30.66 9.11
C PRO A 55 6.38 29.42 8.37
N SER A 56 6.31 29.49 7.04
CA SER A 56 5.89 28.34 6.24
C SER A 56 6.93 27.21 6.31
N PRO A 57 6.53 25.94 6.19
CA PRO A 57 7.46 24.81 6.16
C PRO A 57 8.52 24.95 5.06
N GLU A 58 8.15 25.50 3.91
CA GLU A 58 9.07 25.74 2.80
C GLU A 58 10.15 26.73 3.18
N LYS A 59 9.80 27.80 3.90
CA LYS A 59 10.79 28.75 4.39
C LYS A 59 11.77 28.05 5.36
N ILE A 60 11.25 27.31 6.33
CA ILE A 60 12.07 26.61 7.34
C ILE A 60 13.03 25.61 6.66
N VAL A 61 12.50 24.76 5.77
CA VAL A 61 13.29 23.77 5.04
C VAL A 61 14.31 24.43 4.12
N ASN A 62 13.96 25.53 3.44
CA ASN A 62 14.91 26.26 2.60
C ASN A 62 16.04 26.91 3.42
N ASP A 63 15.72 27.47 4.59
CA ASP A 63 16.72 28.01 5.50
C ASP A 63 17.68 26.90 5.98
N TYR A 64 17.15 25.72 6.32
CA TYR A 64 17.95 24.53 6.66
C TYR A 64 18.84 24.10 5.50
N LEU A 65 18.28 23.92 4.30
CA LEU A 65 19.03 23.53 3.10
C LEU A 65 20.15 24.53 2.80
N LYS A 66 19.91 25.83 3.01
CA LYS A 66 20.93 26.88 2.86
C LYS A 66 22.04 26.72 3.90
N ALA A 67 21.69 26.46 5.17
CA ALA A 67 22.65 26.29 6.25
C ALA A 67 23.57 25.08 6.04
N ILE A 68 23.06 23.96 5.53
CA ILE A 68 23.86 22.73 5.37
C ILE A 68 24.71 22.67 4.10
N GLY A 69 24.69 23.69 3.22
CA GLY A 69 25.51 23.73 2.00
C GLY A 69 24.76 23.99 0.69
N GLY A 70 23.45 24.26 0.78
CA GLY A 70 22.61 24.76 -0.31
C GLY A 70 21.81 23.68 -1.04
N LYS A 71 20.55 24.01 -1.40
CA LYS A 71 19.60 23.12 -2.08
C LYS A 71 20.17 22.44 -3.34
N LYS A 72 20.93 23.16 -4.17
CA LYS A 72 21.50 22.61 -5.42
C LYS A 72 22.49 21.47 -5.14
N ARG A 73 23.36 21.63 -4.14
CA ARG A 73 24.34 20.62 -3.75
C ARG A 73 23.64 19.40 -3.14
N VAL A 74 22.70 19.64 -2.23
CA VAL A 74 21.90 18.60 -1.59
C VAL A 74 21.13 17.77 -2.63
N ALA A 75 20.45 18.42 -3.58
CA ALA A 75 19.69 17.74 -4.64
C ALA A 75 20.56 16.99 -5.66
N ALA A 76 21.87 17.26 -5.71
CA ALA A 76 22.81 16.53 -6.57
C ALA A 76 23.27 15.20 -5.97
N ILE A 77 22.99 14.94 -4.69
CA ILE A 77 23.28 13.66 -4.04
C ILE A 77 22.20 12.65 -4.44
N LYS A 78 22.61 11.63 -5.20
CA LYS A 78 21.77 10.52 -5.63
C LYS A 78 21.75 9.39 -4.60
N ASP A 79 22.87 9.17 -3.92
CA ASP A 79 23.00 8.21 -2.83
C ASP A 79 24.09 8.62 -1.84
N ALA A 80 24.01 8.06 -0.62
CA ALA A 80 24.98 8.30 0.43
C ALA A 80 25.15 7.06 1.31
N SER A 81 26.38 6.81 1.76
CA SER A 81 26.73 5.79 2.76
C SER A 81 27.44 6.42 3.94
N TYR A 82 26.94 6.16 5.13
CA TYR A 82 27.46 6.64 6.40
C TYR A 82 27.96 5.48 7.23
N GLU A 83 29.18 5.60 7.77
CA GLU A 83 29.73 4.66 8.74
C GLU A 83 29.76 5.29 10.13
N TRP A 84 29.26 4.58 11.12
CA TRP A 84 29.10 5.05 12.49
C TRP A 84 29.78 4.11 13.47
N THR A 85 30.31 4.66 14.56
CA THR A 85 30.67 3.89 15.77
C THR A 85 29.60 4.09 16.84
N LEU A 86 29.35 3.04 17.62
CA LEU A 86 28.39 3.07 18.73
C LEU A 86 29.13 3.36 20.03
N GLN A 87 28.67 4.37 20.79
CA GLN A 87 29.19 4.61 22.14
C GLN A 87 28.48 3.68 23.12
N THR A 88 28.97 2.44 23.22
CA THR A 88 28.47 1.39 24.13
C THR A 88 29.64 0.67 24.80
N ALA A 89 29.38 0.01 25.94
CA ALA A 89 30.42 -0.75 26.67
C ALA A 89 31.01 -1.91 25.84
N ARG A 90 30.22 -2.49 24.93
CA ARG A 90 30.64 -3.60 24.05
C ARG A 90 31.27 -3.13 22.73
N GLY A 91 31.33 -1.82 22.50
CA GLY A 91 31.60 -1.26 21.18
C GLY A 91 30.55 -1.69 20.14
N GLY A 92 30.72 -1.25 18.91
CA GLY A 92 29.88 -1.64 17.79
C GLY A 92 29.88 -0.62 16.67
N THR A 93 29.28 -0.99 15.56
CA THR A 93 29.24 -0.18 14.34
C THR A 93 27.83 -0.11 13.80
N ALA A 94 27.51 0.97 13.11
CA ALA A 94 26.32 1.03 12.28
C ALA A 94 26.66 1.57 10.90
N THR A 95 25.89 1.16 9.91
CA THR A 95 25.95 1.72 8.56
C THR A 95 24.57 2.22 8.18
N THR A 96 24.50 3.46 7.67
CA THR A 96 23.27 3.99 7.06
C THR A 96 23.50 4.22 5.57
N GLN A 97 22.65 3.64 4.75
CA GLN A 97 22.64 3.87 3.30
C GLN A 97 21.36 4.57 2.88
N LEU A 98 21.48 5.58 2.04
CA LEU A 98 20.38 6.36 1.50
C LEU A 98 20.49 6.38 -0.03
N LYS A 99 19.37 6.27 -0.74
CA LYS A 99 19.29 6.46 -2.19
C LYS A 99 18.03 7.21 -2.57
N ALA A 100 18.19 8.37 -3.20
CA ALA A 100 17.10 9.19 -3.65
C ALA A 100 16.24 8.43 -4.70
N PRO A 101 14.91 8.63 -4.71
CA PRO A 101 14.17 9.59 -3.89
C PRO A 101 13.68 9.06 -2.53
N ALA A 102 13.74 7.75 -2.27
CA ALA A 102 12.92 7.14 -1.22
C ALA A 102 13.44 5.77 -0.74
N SER A 103 14.74 5.54 -0.74
CA SER A 103 15.33 4.28 -0.28
C SER A 103 16.30 4.52 0.87
N THR A 104 16.13 3.78 1.97
CA THR A 104 16.99 3.83 3.14
C THR A 104 17.26 2.44 3.69
N ARG A 105 18.44 2.25 4.28
CA ARG A 105 18.81 1.05 5.02
C ARG A 105 19.69 1.42 6.21
N MET A 106 19.47 0.77 7.34
CA MET A 106 20.27 0.86 8.55
C MET A 106 20.66 -0.55 8.97
N ARG A 107 21.97 -0.79 9.15
CA ARG A 107 22.50 -2.00 9.78
C ARG A 107 23.22 -1.60 11.05
N ILE A 108 22.92 -2.27 12.17
CA ILE A 108 23.65 -2.12 13.43
C ILE A 108 24.23 -3.48 13.81
N THR A 109 25.51 -3.47 14.15
CA THR A 109 26.26 -4.64 14.59
C THR A 109 26.93 -4.33 15.92
N PHE A 110 26.83 -5.25 16.87
CA PHE A 110 27.69 -5.26 18.05
C PHE A 110 28.82 -6.25 17.86
N SER A 111 30.01 -5.87 18.32
CA SER A 111 31.13 -6.78 18.45
C SER A 111 30.86 -7.71 19.65
N ASP A 112 30.96 -9.02 19.45
CA ASP A 112 30.98 -9.93 20.60
C ASP A 112 32.28 -9.75 21.36
N VAL A 113 32.17 -9.51 22.66
CA VAL A 113 33.30 -9.61 23.57
C VAL A 113 33.51 -11.11 23.77
N ALA A 114 34.60 -11.66 23.25
CA ALA A 114 34.99 -13.02 23.61
C ALA A 114 35.04 -13.10 25.14
N SER A 115 34.22 -13.96 25.75
CA SER A 115 34.38 -14.29 27.16
C SER A 115 35.81 -14.80 27.32
N ALA A 116 36.66 -14.07 28.03
CA ALA A 116 37.97 -14.57 28.38
C ALA A 116 37.76 -15.86 29.18
N GLY A 117 38.11 -17.00 28.60
CA GLY A 117 38.23 -18.23 29.36
C GLY A 117 39.24 -18.00 30.48
N GLU A 118 39.03 -18.63 31.63
CA GLU A 118 39.85 -18.50 32.84
C GLU A 118 41.36 -18.83 32.64
N SER A 119 41.78 -19.25 31.44
CA SER A 119 43.16 -19.62 31.11
C SER A 119 43.98 -18.55 30.40
N GLY A 120 43.48 -17.32 30.20
CA GLY A 120 44.33 -16.19 29.77
C GLY A 120 45.04 -16.34 28.41
N GLN A 121 44.63 -17.29 27.57
CA GLN A 121 45.10 -17.38 26.18
C GLN A 121 44.02 -16.83 25.25
N ALA A 122 44.23 -15.60 24.79
CA ALA A 122 43.49 -15.02 23.69
C ALA A 122 43.86 -15.77 22.39
N SER A 123 43.09 -16.80 22.04
CA SER A 123 43.12 -17.30 20.66
C SER A 123 42.51 -16.22 19.76
N ALA A 124 43.10 -15.98 18.59
CA ALA A 124 42.58 -15.10 17.54
C ALA A 124 41.31 -15.70 16.89
N ALA A 125 40.32 -16.07 17.71
CA ALA A 125 38.98 -16.37 17.25
C ALA A 125 38.39 -15.06 16.72
N SER A 126 38.03 -15.04 15.44
CA SER A 126 37.37 -13.90 14.80
C SER A 126 36.24 -13.40 15.69
N ALA A 127 36.28 -12.12 16.08
CA ALA A 127 35.18 -11.50 16.80
C ALA A 127 33.89 -11.77 16.01
N SER A 128 32.97 -12.51 16.62
CA SER A 128 31.66 -12.75 16.02
C SER A 128 30.93 -11.41 15.97
N GLU A 129 30.54 -10.98 14.78
CA GLU A 129 29.71 -9.80 14.57
C GLU A 129 28.24 -10.20 14.71
N THR A 130 27.56 -9.71 15.75
CA THR A 130 26.12 -9.94 15.89
C THR A 130 25.34 -8.77 15.31
N VAL A 131 24.60 -9.01 14.23
CA VAL A 131 23.67 -8.03 13.66
C VAL A 131 22.42 -7.96 14.53
N ILE A 132 22.25 -6.85 15.24
CA ILE A 132 21.11 -6.64 16.13
C ILE A 132 19.93 -5.96 15.43
N LEU A 133 20.20 -5.26 14.34
CA LEU A 133 19.20 -4.60 13.53
C LEU A 133 19.66 -4.53 12.09
N ASN A 134 18.80 -4.95 11.18
CA ASN A 134 18.92 -4.63 9.77
C ASN A 134 17.53 -4.22 9.28
N ALA A 135 17.33 -2.94 9.01
CA ALA A 135 16.04 -2.40 8.60
C ALA A 135 16.20 -1.59 7.33
N GLY A 136 15.19 -1.65 6.47
CA GLY A 136 15.17 -0.91 5.21
C GLY A 136 13.77 -0.45 4.85
N ALA A 137 13.70 0.61 4.06
CA ALA A 137 12.45 1.08 3.48
C ALA A 137 12.72 1.64 2.08
N ASN A 138 11.93 1.21 1.12
CA ASN A 138 11.96 1.71 -0.24
C ASN A 138 10.53 2.06 -0.72
N ALA A 139 10.36 2.35 -2.00
CA ALA A 139 9.04 2.66 -2.56
C ALA A 139 8.02 1.51 -2.41
N ARG A 140 8.44 0.25 -2.33
CA ARG A 140 7.59 -0.94 -2.26
C ARG A 140 7.25 -1.29 -0.82
N SER A 141 8.28 -1.55 -0.03
CA SER A 141 8.17 -2.14 1.31
C SER A 141 8.98 -1.37 2.34
N ALA A 142 8.61 -1.56 3.60
CA ALA A 142 9.48 -1.31 4.73
C ALA A 142 9.61 -2.63 5.49
N TRP A 143 10.81 -2.96 5.95
CA TRP A 143 11.12 -4.25 6.53
C TRP A 143 12.16 -4.10 7.62
N MET A 144 12.18 -5.07 8.54
CA MET A 144 13.23 -5.18 9.53
C MET A 144 13.55 -6.62 9.84
N ARG A 145 14.82 -6.88 10.13
CA ARG A 145 15.32 -8.08 10.75
C ARG A 145 15.85 -7.71 12.13
N ASP A 146 15.29 -8.34 13.15
CA ASP A 146 15.73 -8.17 14.54
C ASP A 146 16.97 -9.02 14.87
N SER A 147 17.43 -8.94 16.12
CA SER A 147 18.57 -9.69 16.62
C SER A 147 18.35 -11.21 16.67
N GLY A 148 17.09 -11.67 16.65
CA GLY A 148 16.74 -13.08 16.55
C GLY A 148 16.80 -13.60 15.10
N GLY A 149 17.09 -12.73 14.13
CA GLY A 149 17.13 -13.07 12.72
C GLY A 149 15.76 -13.09 12.04
N SER A 150 14.68 -12.80 12.78
CA SER A 150 13.32 -12.81 12.25
C SER A 150 13.12 -11.63 11.31
N LEU A 151 12.91 -11.92 10.03
CA LEU A 151 12.57 -10.91 9.02
C LEU A 151 11.06 -10.67 9.04
N ARG A 152 10.66 -9.40 9.13
CA ARG A 152 9.27 -9.00 8.98
C ARG A 152 9.14 -7.82 8.03
N THR A 153 8.12 -7.85 7.19
CA THR A 153 7.64 -6.69 6.47
C THR A 153 6.75 -5.88 7.38
N LEU A 154 7.05 -4.59 7.54
CA LEU A 154 6.21 -3.65 8.25
C LEU A 154 4.94 -3.40 7.43
N THR A 155 3.79 -3.37 8.09
CA THR A 155 2.49 -3.01 7.47
C THR A 155 1.90 -1.76 8.12
N ASP A 156 0.82 -1.26 7.54
CA ASP A 156 -0.05 -0.22 8.14
C ASP A 156 0.73 1.03 8.58
N ALA A 157 0.47 1.54 9.78
CA ALA A 157 1.08 2.77 10.27
C ALA A 157 2.62 2.69 10.35
N GLU A 158 3.18 1.53 10.72
CA GLU A 158 4.64 1.33 10.77
C GLU A 158 5.25 1.44 9.36
N ALA A 159 4.63 0.80 8.38
CA ALA A 159 5.06 0.89 6.98
C ALA A 159 4.92 2.31 6.43
N HIS A 160 3.80 2.96 6.71
CA HIS A 160 3.48 4.31 6.23
C HIS A 160 4.50 5.33 6.75
N THR A 161 4.80 5.31 8.06
CA THR A 161 5.78 6.21 8.67
C THR A 161 7.22 5.90 8.23
N SER A 162 7.59 4.63 8.09
CA SER A 162 8.92 4.23 7.56
C SER A 162 9.12 4.68 6.12
N LYS A 163 8.11 4.52 5.26
CA LYS A 163 8.14 4.97 3.87
C LYS A 163 8.22 6.51 3.77
N LEU A 164 7.50 7.25 4.61
CA LEU A 164 7.64 8.71 4.69
C LEU A 164 9.03 9.12 5.17
N GLN A 165 9.56 8.47 6.20
CA GLN A 165 10.89 8.73 6.75
C GLN A 165 11.96 8.52 5.67
N SER A 166 11.83 7.43 4.90
CA SER A 166 12.73 7.11 3.79
C SER A 166 12.73 8.17 2.70
N VAL A 167 11.55 8.69 2.31
CA VAL A 167 11.45 9.82 1.36
C VAL A 167 12.15 11.06 1.89
N LEU A 168 11.93 11.43 3.16
CA LEU A 168 12.48 12.64 3.75
C LEU A 168 14.00 12.57 3.91
N ASP A 169 14.53 11.44 4.38
CA ASP A 169 15.96 11.21 4.58
C ASP A 169 16.69 11.09 3.25
N ALA A 170 16.21 10.25 2.33
CA ALA A 170 16.88 9.99 1.06
C ALA A 170 16.87 11.19 0.12
N SER A 171 15.85 12.06 0.20
CA SER A 171 15.82 13.33 -0.53
C SER A 171 16.44 14.50 0.25
N ARG A 172 16.87 14.27 1.50
CA ARG A 172 17.40 15.30 2.41
C ARG A 172 16.52 16.54 2.47
N LEU A 173 15.20 16.32 2.46
CA LEU A 173 14.16 17.36 2.42
C LEU A 173 14.17 18.28 1.17
N ALA A 174 15.09 18.13 0.22
CA ALA A 174 15.30 19.11 -0.85
C ALA A 174 14.07 19.32 -1.74
N ASP A 175 13.32 18.25 -1.99
CA ASP A 175 12.18 18.23 -2.91
C ASP A 175 11.02 17.37 -2.39
N TYR A 176 10.77 17.38 -1.07
CA TYR A 176 9.72 16.54 -0.45
C TYR A 176 8.33 16.68 -1.13
N LYS A 177 8.00 17.87 -1.62
CA LYS A 177 6.76 18.13 -2.38
C LYS A 177 6.65 17.36 -3.69
N LYS A 178 7.77 17.10 -4.39
CA LYS A 178 7.77 16.28 -5.62
C LYS A 178 7.39 14.84 -5.35
N SER A 179 7.62 14.38 -4.12
CA SER A 179 7.21 13.06 -3.61
C SER A 179 5.81 13.07 -2.97
N ASN A 180 5.00 14.12 -3.21
CA ASN A 180 3.67 14.32 -2.63
C ASN A 180 3.64 14.30 -1.09
N VAL A 181 4.74 14.67 -0.45
CA VAL A 181 4.77 14.89 1.00
C VAL A 181 4.19 16.27 1.31
N LEU A 182 3.25 16.29 2.24
CA LEU A 182 2.63 17.50 2.78
C LEU A 182 3.42 17.97 4.00
N ALA A 183 3.41 19.27 4.27
CA ALA A 183 4.08 19.81 5.45
C ALA A 183 3.26 20.94 6.06
N ARG A 184 3.34 21.08 7.40
CA ARG A 184 2.81 22.23 8.13
C ARG A 184 3.67 22.53 9.36
N THR A 185 3.85 23.81 9.65
CA THR A 185 4.53 24.25 10.88
C THR A 185 3.50 24.24 12.00
N VAL A 186 3.73 23.43 13.03
CA VAL A 186 2.74 23.17 14.09
C VAL A 186 3.02 23.95 15.37
N GLY A 187 4.25 24.42 15.58
CA GLY A 187 4.60 25.20 16.78
C GLY A 187 6.09 25.53 16.88
N ILE A 188 6.46 26.02 18.06
CA ILE A 188 7.84 26.23 18.51
C ILE A 188 8.03 25.41 19.78
N ASP A 189 9.20 24.79 19.93
CA ASP A 189 9.61 24.01 21.09
C ASP A 189 10.93 24.57 21.62
N GLU A 190 11.03 24.78 22.93
CA GLU A 190 12.24 25.29 23.61
C GLU A 190 12.92 24.21 24.47
N SER A 191 12.38 22.99 24.51
CA SER A 191 12.88 21.90 25.34
C SER A 191 14.18 21.24 24.85
N LEU A 192 14.61 21.55 23.62
CA LEU A 192 15.79 20.96 22.99
C LEU A 192 17.10 21.74 23.27
N GLY A 193 17.08 22.64 24.25
CA GLY A 193 18.22 23.49 24.62
C GLY A 193 18.32 24.79 23.80
N GLU A 194 17.54 24.90 22.73
CA GLU A 194 17.29 26.15 22.01
C GLU A 194 15.88 26.13 21.39
N ALA A 195 15.37 27.29 21.01
CA ALA A 195 14.08 27.40 20.32
C ALA A 195 14.14 26.73 18.93
N ALA A 196 13.14 25.89 18.63
CA ALA A 196 13.05 25.13 17.39
C ALA A 196 11.64 25.17 16.80
N TYR A 197 11.52 25.42 15.50
CA TYR A 197 10.26 25.25 14.79
C TYR A 197 9.95 23.76 14.61
N ILE A 198 8.72 23.37 14.95
CA ILE A 198 8.23 22.01 14.71
C ILE A 198 7.53 21.99 13.35
N VAL A 199 8.08 21.22 12.42
CA VAL A 199 7.46 20.92 11.12
C VAL A 199 6.94 19.50 11.15
N GLU A 200 5.63 19.34 10.94
CA GLU A 200 5.00 18.05 10.71
C GLU A 200 5.00 17.77 9.21
N PHE A 201 5.63 16.67 8.81
CA PHE A 201 5.52 16.11 7.47
C PHE A 201 4.50 14.98 7.47
N SER A 202 3.71 14.88 6.41
CA SER A 202 2.68 13.86 6.30
C SER A 202 2.44 13.35 4.89
N LEU A 203 1.88 12.15 4.82
CA LEU A 203 1.29 11.57 3.61
C LEU A 203 -0.23 11.47 3.78
N ARG A 204 -0.92 11.35 2.64
CA ARG A 204 -2.39 11.24 2.62
C ARG A 204 -2.92 9.93 3.19
N ASN A 205 -2.07 8.92 3.31
CA ASN A 205 -2.35 7.64 3.97
C ASN A 205 -2.25 7.70 5.51
N GLY A 206 -2.11 8.91 6.08
CA GLY A 206 -2.06 9.12 7.52
C GLY A 206 -0.65 9.05 8.14
N ALA A 207 0.40 8.75 7.37
CA ALA A 207 1.78 8.84 7.87
C ALA A 207 2.07 10.25 8.38
N ARG A 208 2.66 10.38 9.57
CA ARG A 208 3.08 11.66 10.14
C ARG A 208 4.43 11.52 10.83
N LEU A 209 5.30 12.51 10.64
CA LEU A 209 6.58 12.63 11.31
C LEU A 209 6.81 14.09 11.72
N ARG A 210 7.48 14.31 12.85
CA ARG A 210 7.81 15.65 13.35
C ARG A 210 9.31 15.90 13.29
N TYR A 211 9.69 17.09 12.84
CA TYR A 211 11.06 17.53 12.66
C TYR A 211 11.23 18.89 13.35
N TRP A 212 12.30 19.04 14.12
CA TRP A 212 12.59 20.25 14.88
C TRP A 212 13.77 20.98 14.24
N PHE A 213 13.54 22.19 13.74
CA PHE A 213 14.57 23.01 13.11
C PHE A 213 14.92 24.19 14.01
N SER A 214 16.20 24.35 14.35
CA SER A 214 16.70 25.47 15.15
C SER A 214 16.23 26.81 14.58
N VAL A 215 15.67 27.67 15.43
CA VAL A 215 15.29 29.03 15.06
C VAL A 215 16.55 29.86 14.77
N SER A 216 17.63 29.64 15.51
CA SER A 216 18.86 30.43 15.43
C SER A 216 19.78 29.92 14.32
N GLY A 217 20.30 28.69 14.46
CA GLY A 217 21.26 28.05 13.58
C GLY A 217 20.66 27.40 12.34
N LYS A 218 19.33 27.31 12.24
CA LYS A 218 18.59 26.73 11.10
C LYS A 218 18.84 25.24 10.85
N LEU A 219 19.61 24.56 11.72
CA LEU A 219 19.93 23.15 11.61
C LEU A 219 18.78 22.26 12.12
N LEU A 220 18.72 21.02 11.64
CA LEU A 220 17.80 20.00 12.15
C LEU A 220 18.31 19.51 13.52
N LEU A 221 17.51 19.66 14.56
CA LEU A 221 17.86 19.28 15.93
C LEU A 221 17.31 17.91 16.31
N ALA A 222 16.10 17.59 15.85
CA ALA A 222 15.46 16.33 16.18
C ALA A 222 14.46 15.85 15.14
N THR A 223 14.18 14.55 15.17
CA THR A 223 13.04 13.92 14.49
C THR A 223 12.31 12.97 15.42
N ALA A 224 11.02 12.79 15.21
CA ALA A 224 10.19 11.85 15.94
C ALA A 224 9.24 11.09 15.01
N ASN A 225 9.20 9.78 15.22
CA ASN A 225 8.23 8.85 14.69
C ASN A 225 7.45 8.26 15.87
N ASP A 226 6.32 8.91 16.19
CA ASP A 226 5.50 8.53 17.36
C ASP A 226 4.81 7.17 17.19
N THR A 227 4.60 6.71 15.96
CA THR A 227 4.05 5.39 15.65
C THR A 227 4.99 4.29 16.11
N GLN A 228 6.28 4.42 15.80
CA GLN A 228 7.29 3.42 16.19
C GLN A 228 8.01 3.78 17.50
N LYS A 229 7.59 4.88 18.16
CA LYS A 229 8.25 5.41 19.37
C LYS A 229 9.74 5.66 19.17
N ILE A 230 10.13 6.12 17.98
CA ILE A 230 11.53 6.43 17.64
C ILE A 230 11.73 7.94 17.70
N SER A 231 12.79 8.39 18.38
CA SER A 231 13.26 9.78 18.30
C SER A 231 14.77 9.82 18.04
N ARG A 232 15.21 10.82 17.29
CA ARG A 232 16.63 11.07 17.00
C ARG A 232 16.96 12.51 17.33
N ARG A 233 18.06 12.76 18.06
CA ARG A 233 18.64 14.11 18.21
C ARG A 233 19.95 14.19 17.44
N PHE A 234 20.15 15.29 16.73
CA PHE A 234 21.31 15.52 15.87
C PHE A 234 22.18 16.61 16.47
N LYS A 235 23.46 16.32 16.64
CA LYS A 235 24.43 17.19 17.31
C LYS A 235 25.75 17.21 16.54
N ASP A 236 26.60 18.14 16.93
CA ASP A 236 28.00 18.25 16.49
C ASP A 236 28.12 18.30 14.96
N TYR A 237 27.38 19.21 14.33
CA TYR A 237 27.46 19.37 12.87
C TYR A 237 28.85 19.83 12.45
N LYS A 238 29.46 19.13 11.48
CA LYS A 238 30.73 19.52 10.86
C LYS A 238 30.65 19.36 9.34
N ALA A 239 31.57 20.03 8.65
CA ALA A 239 31.62 20.01 7.21
C ALA A 239 32.27 18.71 6.69
N GLU A 240 31.54 17.97 5.87
CA GLU A 240 31.96 16.78 5.15
C GLU A 240 31.78 17.03 3.65
N ASN A 241 32.89 17.14 2.90
CA ASN A 241 32.89 17.45 1.46
C ASN A 241 32.01 18.68 1.08
N GLY A 242 31.99 19.70 1.95
CA GLY A 242 31.24 20.94 1.76
C GLY A 242 29.75 20.86 2.06
N LEU A 243 29.30 19.82 2.78
CA LEU A 243 27.97 19.73 3.39
C LEU A 243 28.11 19.63 4.90
N LEU A 244 27.23 20.26 5.66
CA LEU A 244 27.17 20.02 7.10
C LEU A 244 26.42 18.71 7.37
N GLU A 245 27.08 17.80 8.07
CA GLU A 245 26.53 16.52 8.53
C GLU A 245 26.57 16.46 10.06
N PRO A 246 25.58 15.84 10.72
CA PRO A 246 25.63 15.64 12.16
C PRO A 246 26.66 14.56 12.52
N HIS A 247 27.66 14.88 13.35
CA HIS A 247 28.64 13.88 13.79
C HIS A 247 28.18 13.06 14.98
N ARG A 248 27.09 13.45 15.65
CA ARG A 248 26.53 12.71 16.77
C ARG A 248 25.02 12.59 16.61
N VAL A 249 24.51 11.36 16.62
CA VAL A 249 23.08 11.06 16.61
C VAL A 249 22.72 10.28 17.86
N GLU A 250 21.85 10.86 18.69
CA GLU A 250 21.26 10.16 19.83
C GLU A 250 19.95 9.52 19.36
N TRP A 251 19.94 8.21 19.19
CA TRP A 251 18.81 7.45 18.69
C TRP A 251 18.12 6.71 19.83
N ARG A 252 16.91 7.13 20.19
CA ARG A 252 16.08 6.52 21.22
C ARG A 252 14.94 5.71 20.59
N MET A 253 14.75 4.49 21.07
CA MET A 253 13.65 3.60 20.70
C MET A 253 12.82 3.30 21.95
N GLY A 254 11.53 3.56 21.91
CA GLY A 254 10.64 3.42 23.07
C GLY A 254 11.05 4.31 24.23
N ALA A 255 10.89 3.80 25.45
CA ALA A 255 11.28 4.47 26.70
C ALA A 255 12.75 4.22 27.12
N GLY A 256 13.52 3.51 26.29
CA GLY A 256 14.89 3.12 26.62
C GLY A 256 15.90 4.26 26.57
N GLU A 257 17.14 3.94 26.95
CA GLU A 257 18.29 4.83 26.76
C GLU A 257 18.56 5.08 25.27
N ALA A 258 19.14 6.23 24.96
CA ALA A 258 19.50 6.55 23.58
C ALA A 258 20.80 5.83 23.20
N LEU A 259 20.77 5.09 22.10
CA LEU A 259 21.97 4.62 21.43
C LEU A 259 22.66 5.81 20.77
N ILE A 260 23.94 6.04 21.09
CA ILE A 260 24.72 7.15 20.55
C ILE A 260 25.56 6.65 19.37
N LEU A 261 25.33 7.24 18.20
CA LEU A 261 26.05 6.99 16.96
C LEU A 261 26.98 8.16 16.67
N ASN A 262 28.27 7.89 16.50
CA ASN A 262 29.27 8.89 16.15
C ASN A 262 29.76 8.67 14.71
N LEU A 263 29.62 9.68 13.86
CA LEU A 263 29.97 9.59 12.44
C LEU A 263 31.49 9.40 12.28
N GLN A 264 31.88 8.38 11.52
CA GLN A 264 33.27 8.13 11.14
C GLN A 264 33.56 8.60 9.72
N SER A 265 32.66 8.33 8.79
CA SER A 265 32.81 8.77 7.40
C SER A 265 31.46 8.83 6.70
N VAL A 266 31.38 9.70 5.70
CA VAL A 266 30.27 9.76 4.75
C VAL A 266 30.82 9.77 3.32
N ARG A 267 30.19 8.99 2.44
CA ARG A 267 30.50 8.92 1.01
C ARG A 267 29.24 9.21 0.21
N TYR A 268 29.34 10.06 -0.80
CA TYR A 268 28.22 10.44 -1.66
C TYR A 268 28.39 9.88 -3.08
N ASN A 269 27.28 9.57 -3.74
CA ASN A 269 27.23 9.19 -5.17
C ASN A 269 28.12 7.99 -5.52
N THR A 270 28.06 6.96 -4.68
CA THR A 270 28.77 5.68 -4.80
C THR A 270 28.04 4.66 -5.67
N SER A 271 26.92 5.04 -6.29
CA SER A 271 26.13 4.21 -7.21
C SER A 271 25.56 2.96 -6.54
N LEU A 272 24.90 3.16 -5.39
CA LEU A 272 24.29 2.06 -4.65
C LEU A 272 23.23 1.32 -5.50
N SER A 273 23.28 -0.01 -5.50
CA SER A 273 22.28 -0.85 -6.16
C SER A 273 20.91 -0.74 -5.47
N ASP A 274 19.82 -0.79 -6.25
CA ASP A 274 18.45 -0.83 -5.68
C ASP A 274 18.22 -2.07 -4.82
N SER A 275 18.83 -3.21 -5.20
CA SER A 275 18.73 -4.47 -4.45
C SER A 275 19.30 -4.39 -3.04
N LEU A 276 20.15 -3.40 -2.74
CA LEU A 276 20.67 -3.17 -1.39
C LEU A 276 19.55 -2.86 -0.39
N PHE A 277 18.46 -2.24 -0.86
CA PHE A 277 17.34 -1.78 -0.04
C PHE A 277 16.18 -2.78 -0.01
N ASP A 278 16.31 -3.88 -0.73
CA ASP A 278 15.29 -4.91 -0.80
C ASP A 278 15.36 -5.82 0.42
N PRO A 279 14.20 -6.33 0.90
CA PRO A 279 14.21 -7.33 1.95
C PRO A 279 15.12 -8.49 1.54
N PRO A 280 15.99 -8.99 2.44
CA PRO A 280 16.82 -10.14 2.13
C PRO A 280 15.93 -11.35 1.85
N GLY A 281 16.01 -11.90 0.63
CA GLY A 281 15.29 -13.13 0.26
C GLY A 281 15.83 -14.34 1.02
N ALA A 282 14.96 -15.31 1.30
CA ALA A 282 15.31 -16.46 2.12
C ALA A 282 15.47 -17.76 1.33
N GLU A 283 14.76 -17.96 0.21
CA GLU A 283 14.72 -19.26 -0.49
C GLU A 283 14.41 -19.14 -1.99
N ALA A 284 14.76 -20.19 -2.74
CA ALA A 284 14.28 -20.39 -4.11
C ALA A 284 12.82 -20.89 -4.07
N ILE A 285 11.88 -19.96 -4.20
CA ILE A 285 10.44 -20.27 -4.34
C ILE A 285 10.09 -20.27 -5.83
N ASP A 286 9.45 -21.32 -6.35
CA ASP A 286 8.88 -21.29 -7.70
C ASP A 286 7.61 -20.43 -7.72
N VAL A 287 7.85 -19.13 -7.90
CA VAL A 287 6.80 -18.11 -7.92
C VAL A 287 5.85 -18.31 -9.09
N GLY A 288 6.35 -18.80 -10.22
CA GLY A 288 5.53 -19.05 -11.40
C GLY A 288 4.53 -20.18 -11.18
N ALA A 289 4.95 -21.27 -10.54
CA ALA A 289 4.05 -22.35 -10.17
C ALA A 289 3.00 -21.90 -9.14
N LEU A 290 3.44 -21.20 -8.08
CA LEU A 290 2.55 -20.70 -7.02
C LEU A 290 1.42 -19.83 -7.58
N LEU A 291 1.74 -18.95 -8.52
CA LEU A 291 0.76 -18.02 -9.09
C LEU A 291 -0.23 -18.69 -10.05
N ARG A 292 0.20 -19.73 -10.79
CA ARG A 292 -0.73 -20.55 -11.59
C ARG A 292 -1.67 -21.37 -10.72
N GLU A 293 -1.22 -21.79 -9.54
CA GLU A 293 -2.07 -22.49 -8.56
C GLU A 293 -3.07 -21.52 -7.90
N LEU A 294 -2.63 -20.31 -7.56
CA LEU A 294 -3.50 -19.22 -7.11
C LEU A 294 -4.64 -18.95 -8.09
N ASP A 295 -4.31 -18.77 -9.37
CA ASP A 295 -5.28 -18.46 -10.42
C ASP A 295 -6.37 -19.52 -10.51
N ARG A 296 -5.97 -20.81 -10.53
CA ARG A 296 -6.89 -21.94 -10.55
C ARG A 296 -7.76 -22.03 -9.30
N ASN A 297 -7.18 -21.78 -8.13
CA ASN A 297 -7.92 -21.88 -6.86
C ASN A 297 -8.87 -20.70 -6.64
N GLN A 298 -8.57 -19.53 -7.23
CA GLN A 298 -9.39 -18.34 -7.07
C GLN A 298 -10.78 -18.51 -7.68
N GLU A 299 -10.92 -19.18 -8.82
CA GLU A 299 -12.23 -19.43 -9.43
C GLU A 299 -13.14 -20.31 -8.55
N GLU A 300 -12.58 -21.34 -7.91
CA GLU A 300 -13.33 -22.25 -7.03
C GLU A 300 -13.80 -21.55 -5.75
N VAL A 301 -12.97 -20.66 -5.20
CA VAL A 301 -13.29 -19.90 -3.99
C VAL A 301 -14.30 -18.78 -4.27
N GLU A 302 -14.21 -18.09 -5.42
CA GLU A 302 -15.13 -17.01 -5.79
C GLU A 302 -16.59 -17.46 -5.88
N GLU A 303 -16.86 -18.70 -6.33
CA GLU A 303 -18.22 -19.23 -6.39
C GLU A 303 -18.86 -19.43 -5.01
N ARG A 304 -18.07 -19.60 -3.95
CA ARG A 304 -18.55 -19.75 -2.57
C ARG A 304 -18.74 -18.41 -1.84
N VAL A 305 -18.16 -17.33 -2.36
CA VAL A 305 -18.33 -15.98 -1.77
C VAL A 305 -19.78 -15.49 -1.84
N LYS A 306 -20.53 -15.91 -2.88
CA LYS A 306 -21.95 -15.55 -3.06
C LYS A 306 -22.87 -16.15 -1.99
N ASP A 307 -22.41 -17.18 -1.29
CA ASP A 307 -23.16 -17.85 -0.23
C ASP A 307 -23.06 -17.07 1.08
N TYR A 308 -22.50 -15.86 1.07
CA TYR A 308 -22.40 -14.98 2.23
C TYR A 308 -23.21 -13.69 2.07
N THR A 309 -23.76 -13.18 3.16
CA THR A 309 -23.98 -11.72 3.34
C THR A 309 -23.05 -11.21 4.43
N TYR A 310 -22.73 -9.93 4.39
CA TYR A 310 -21.91 -9.28 5.39
C TYR A 310 -22.15 -7.77 5.44
N THR A 311 -21.59 -7.13 6.46
CA THR A 311 -21.62 -5.67 6.62
C THR A 311 -20.35 -5.05 6.04
N GLU A 312 -20.49 -3.95 5.30
CA GLU A 312 -19.40 -3.05 4.89
C GLU A 312 -19.57 -1.71 5.60
N LYS A 313 -18.60 -1.31 6.42
CA LYS A 313 -18.47 0.07 6.92
C LYS A 313 -17.47 0.83 6.06
N ARG A 314 -17.96 1.83 5.34
CA ARG A 314 -17.19 2.67 4.42
C ARG A 314 -16.98 4.06 5.01
N THR A 315 -15.73 4.43 5.25
CA THR A 315 -15.33 5.78 5.69
C THR A 315 -14.65 6.50 4.53
N GLU A 316 -15.21 7.63 4.12
CA GLU A 316 -14.64 8.50 3.08
C GLU A 316 -14.18 9.82 3.69
N ARG A 317 -12.94 10.22 3.39
CA ARG A 317 -12.34 11.46 3.90
C ARG A 317 -11.80 12.29 2.74
N LYS A 318 -12.18 13.57 2.70
CA LYS A 318 -11.53 14.57 1.84
C LYS A 318 -10.39 15.23 2.60
N ILE A 319 -9.22 15.30 1.98
CA ILE A 319 -8.00 15.81 2.61
C ILE A 319 -7.53 17.05 1.86
N ASN A 320 -7.28 18.16 2.56
CA ASN A 320 -6.78 19.37 1.93
C ASN A 320 -5.27 19.31 1.62
N GLY A 321 -4.73 20.38 1.02
CA GLY A 321 -3.29 20.50 0.71
C GLY A 321 -2.35 20.58 1.91
N ARG A 322 -2.88 20.67 3.14
CA ARG A 322 -2.11 20.68 4.40
C ARG A 322 -2.15 19.31 5.12
N GLY A 323 -2.85 18.33 4.55
CA GLY A 323 -3.01 17.00 5.16
C GLY A 323 -4.11 16.92 6.21
N GLU A 324 -4.97 17.94 6.30
CA GLU A 324 -6.08 17.99 7.24
C GLU A 324 -7.34 17.40 6.58
N VAL A 325 -8.09 16.60 7.34
CA VAL A 325 -9.42 16.10 6.92
C VAL A 325 -10.39 17.26 6.97
N THR A 326 -11.04 17.56 5.85
CA THR A 326 -12.03 18.64 5.74
C THR A 326 -13.47 18.15 5.71
N GLU A 327 -13.67 16.88 5.35
CA GLU A 327 -14.97 16.24 5.28
C GLU A 327 -14.77 14.75 5.55
N GLU A 328 -15.65 14.18 6.36
CA GLU A 328 -15.72 12.75 6.62
C GLU A 328 -17.16 12.29 6.44
N THR A 329 -17.37 11.16 5.76
CA THR A 329 -18.67 10.51 5.63
C THR A 329 -18.51 9.03 5.94
N VAL A 330 -19.35 8.51 6.82
CA VAL A 330 -19.37 7.09 7.18
C VAL A 330 -20.69 6.49 6.70
N LYS A 331 -20.64 5.44 5.89
CA LYS A 331 -21.82 4.69 5.45
C LYS A 331 -21.67 3.24 5.83
N VAL A 332 -22.77 2.62 6.25
CA VAL A 332 -22.81 1.19 6.55
C VAL A 332 -23.76 0.52 5.57
N PHE A 333 -23.31 -0.56 4.94
CA PHE A 333 -24.06 -1.32 3.98
C PHE A 333 -24.19 -2.78 4.40
N GLU A 334 -25.30 -3.40 4.06
CA GLU A 334 -25.43 -4.85 3.93
C GLU A 334 -25.03 -5.25 2.50
N ILE A 335 -24.23 -6.29 2.37
CA ILE A 335 -23.58 -6.68 1.12
C ILE A 335 -24.09 -8.03 0.65
N TYR A 336 -24.57 -8.06 -0.59
CA TYR A 336 -24.97 -9.28 -1.30
C TYR A 336 -23.98 -9.52 -2.45
N PRO A 337 -23.00 -10.43 -2.26
CA PRO A 337 -22.04 -10.79 -3.28
C PRO A 337 -22.69 -11.53 -4.44
N LEU A 338 -22.12 -11.37 -5.63
CA LEU A 338 -22.65 -11.92 -6.87
C LEU A 338 -21.50 -12.46 -7.72
N SER A 339 -21.60 -13.70 -8.22
CA SER A 339 -20.56 -14.30 -9.07
C SER A 339 -20.31 -13.44 -10.32
N GLY A 340 -19.03 -13.13 -10.58
CA GLY A 340 -18.60 -12.45 -11.81
C GLY A 340 -19.01 -10.97 -11.96
N ARG A 341 -19.50 -10.31 -10.90
CA ARG A 341 -19.87 -8.89 -10.91
C ARG A 341 -19.71 -8.21 -9.55
N ALA A 342 -19.89 -6.89 -9.52
CA ALA A 342 -19.89 -6.13 -8.28
C ALA A 342 -21.04 -6.59 -7.35
N PRO A 343 -20.83 -6.61 -6.02
CA PRO A 343 -21.89 -6.92 -5.08
C PRO A 343 -22.98 -5.83 -5.11
N VAL A 344 -24.20 -6.23 -4.81
CA VAL A 344 -25.27 -5.28 -4.48
C VAL A 344 -25.05 -4.82 -3.04
N ARG A 345 -25.10 -3.50 -2.83
CA ARG A 345 -24.94 -2.88 -1.51
C ARG A 345 -26.25 -2.26 -1.10
N LYS A 346 -26.79 -2.63 0.06
CA LYS A 346 -27.99 -2.02 0.65
C LYS A 346 -27.56 -1.07 1.77
N LEU A 347 -27.81 0.22 1.63
CA LEU A 347 -27.46 1.23 2.64
C LEU A 347 -28.33 1.04 3.90
N ILE A 348 -27.67 0.93 5.06
CA ILE A 348 -28.32 0.72 6.36
C ILE A 348 -28.26 1.99 7.21
N SER A 349 -27.12 2.68 7.20
CA SER A 349 -26.95 3.92 7.96
C SER A 349 -25.95 4.87 7.32
N GLU A 350 -26.09 6.15 7.64
CA GLU A 350 -25.18 7.22 7.25
C GLU A 350 -24.82 8.06 8.49
N ASN A 351 -23.52 8.26 8.72
CA ASN A 351 -22.94 8.98 9.85
C ASN A 351 -23.47 8.50 11.21
N GLY A 352 -23.65 7.19 11.35
CA GLY A 352 -24.17 6.55 12.57
C GLY A 352 -25.68 6.64 12.75
N VAL A 353 -26.40 7.30 11.84
CA VAL A 353 -27.86 7.45 11.89
C VAL A 353 -28.50 6.45 10.92
N PRO A 354 -29.39 5.55 11.41
CA PRO A 354 -30.17 4.68 10.54
C PRO A 354 -31.02 5.46 9.52
N LEU A 355 -31.31 4.84 8.37
CA LEU A 355 -32.20 5.46 7.39
C LEU A 355 -33.61 5.67 7.95
N SER A 356 -34.28 6.75 7.54
CA SER A 356 -35.72 6.92 7.80
C SER A 356 -36.52 5.80 7.14
N ALA A 357 -37.71 5.49 7.66
CA ALA A 357 -38.56 4.41 7.13
C ALA A 357 -38.79 4.52 5.61
N GLU A 358 -39.06 5.74 5.12
CA GLU A 358 -39.23 5.99 3.67
C GLU A 358 -37.96 5.67 2.86
N LYS A 359 -36.79 6.12 3.35
CA LYS A 359 -35.50 5.86 2.67
C LYS A 359 -35.14 4.37 2.73
N ALA A 360 -35.39 3.71 3.86
CA ALA A 360 -35.17 2.28 4.02
C ALA A 360 -36.05 1.47 3.05
N ALA A 361 -37.35 1.81 2.93
CA ALA A 361 -38.26 1.14 1.99
C ALA A 361 -37.82 1.34 0.52
N LYS A 362 -37.35 2.54 0.17
CA LYS A 362 -36.80 2.81 -1.17
C LYS A 362 -35.53 2.00 -1.44
N GLU A 363 -34.67 1.89 -0.44
CA GLU A 363 -33.42 1.15 -0.54
C GLU A 363 -33.65 -0.37 -0.64
N GLU A 364 -34.64 -0.89 0.08
CA GLU A 364 -35.11 -2.27 -0.04
C GLU A 364 -35.57 -2.58 -1.47
N LYS A 365 -36.45 -1.73 -2.01
CA LYS A 365 -36.96 -1.86 -3.38
C LYS A 365 -35.82 -1.84 -4.41
N ARG A 366 -34.91 -0.86 -4.31
CA ARG A 366 -33.74 -0.76 -5.22
C ARG A 366 -32.87 -2.02 -5.15
N THR A 367 -32.61 -2.51 -3.94
CA THR A 367 -31.79 -3.71 -3.71
C THR A 367 -32.44 -4.93 -4.35
N GLY A 368 -33.75 -5.13 -4.14
CA GLY A 368 -34.50 -6.23 -4.76
C GLY A 368 -34.48 -6.18 -6.29
N GLU A 369 -34.72 -5.00 -6.88
CA GLU A 369 -34.67 -4.81 -8.35
C GLU A 369 -33.28 -5.11 -8.94
N GLU A 370 -32.20 -4.72 -8.25
CA GLU A 370 -30.82 -4.99 -8.67
C GLU A 370 -30.46 -6.48 -8.59
N LEU A 371 -30.91 -7.17 -7.53
CA LEU A 371 -30.72 -8.61 -7.37
C LEU A 371 -31.49 -9.40 -8.44
N GLU A 372 -32.77 -9.09 -8.66
CA GLU A 372 -33.59 -9.73 -9.70
C GLU A 372 -33.01 -9.47 -11.10
N LYS A 373 -32.50 -8.26 -11.35
CA LYS A 373 -31.81 -7.96 -12.61
C LYS A 373 -30.52 -8.79 -12.75
N ALA A 374 -29.74 -8.92 -11.67
CA ALA A 374 -28.51 -9.68 -11.70
C ALA A 374 -28.74 -11.17 -11.95
N GLU A 375 -29.79 -11.75 -11.36
CA GLU A 375 -30.21 -13.13 -11.58
C GLU A 375 -30.64 -13.37 -13.04
N ARG A 376 -31.52 -12.51 -13.57
CA ARG A 376 -31.94 -12.58 -14.99
C ARG A 376 -30.77 -12.46 -15.97
N GLU A 377 -29.80 -11.59 -15.68
CA GLU A 377 -28.59 -11.46 -16.49
C GLU A 377 -27.71 -12.70 -16.40
N ARG A 378 -27.61 -13.34 -15.22
CA ARG A 378 -26.87 -14.59 -15.02
C ARG A 378 -27.49 -15.72 -15.84
N GLU A 379 -28.79 -15.93 -15.75
CA GLU A 379 -29.51 -16.96 -16.53
C GLU A 379 -29.32 -16.77 -18.03
N LYS A 380 -29.45 -15.53 -18.53
CA LYS A 380 -29.21 -15.20 -19.93
C LYS A 380 -27.79 -15.52 -20.37
N ASN A 381 -26.80 -15.25 -19.53
CA ASN A 381 -25.40 -15.54 -19.82
C ASN A 381 -25.11 -17.05 -19.83
N VAL A 382 -25.69 -17.81 -18.90
CA VAL A 382 -25.58 -19.28 -18.87
C VAL A 382 -26.16 -19.87 -20.15
N LEU A 383 -27.40 -19.50 -20.51
CA LEU A 383 -28.05 -19.95 -21.75
C LEU A 383 -27.26 -19.56 -23.01
N LYS A 384 -26.67 -18.36 -23.03
CA LYS A 384 -25.81 -17.92 -24.14
C LYS A 384 -24.57 -18.81 -24.25
N ARG A 385 -23.89 -19.10 -23.14
CA ARG A 385 -22.70 -19.97 -23.10
C ARG A 385 -23.02 -21.39 -23.56
N GLU A 386 -24.12 -21.97 -23.09
CA GLU A 386 -24.57 -23.29 -23.54
C GLU A 386 -24.81 -23.33 -25.05
N ARG A 387 -25.48 -22.31 -25.60
CA ARG A 387 -25.70 -22.18 -27.05
C ARG A 387 -24.40 -22.01 -27.83
N GLU A 388 -23.40 -21.33 -27.28
CA GLU A 388 -22.09 -21.16 -27.91
C GLU A 388 -21.28 -22.46 -27.89
N LYS A 389 -21.32 -23.22 -26.78
CA LYS A 389 -20.74 -24.57 -26.67
C LYS A 389 -21.35 -25.53 -27.69
N GLN A 390 -22.67 -25.56 -27.80
CA GLN A 390 -23.39 -26.40 -28.77
C GLN A 390 -23.03 -26.06 -30.23
N LYS A 391 -22.63 -24.81 -30.51
CA LYS A 391 -22.21 -24.36 -31.85
C LYS A 391 -20.76 -24.69 -32.18
N GLY A 392 -20.06 -25.45 -31.34
CA GLY A 392 -18.65 -25.82 -31.55
C GLY A 392 -17.70 -24.62 -31.55
N LYS A 393 -18.17 -23.45 -31.07
CA LYS A 393 -17.25 -22.36 -30.78
C LYS A 393 -16.49 -22.79 -29.54
N ALA A 394 -15.19 -23.04 -29.71
CA ALA A 394 -14.30 -23.18 -28.56
C ALA A 394 -14.63 -22.04 -27.60
N GLU A 395 -14.86 -22.36 -26.32
CA GLU A 395 -14.69 -21.37 -25.27
C GLU A 395 -13.30 -20.80 -25.54
N LYS A 396 -13.25 -19.57 -26.07
CA LYS A 396 -12.05 -18.79 -25.84
C LYS A 396 -11.94 -18.80 -24.32
N PRO A 397 -10.82 -19.27 -23.74
CA PRO A 397 -10.59 -18.98 -22.33
C PRO A 397 -10.93 -17.50 -22.19
N GLU A 398 -11.89 -17.17 -21.32
CA GLU A 398 -12.30 -15.78 -21.13
C GLU A 398 -11.10 -15.07 -20.51
N ASP A 399 -10.13 -14.72 -21.36
CA ASP A 399 -8.92 -13.98 -21.08
C ASP A 399 -8.59 -14.04 -19.58
N ASP A 400 -7.91 -15.12 -19.16
CA ASP A 400 -7.20 -15.29 -17.86
C ASP A 400 -6.07 -14.23 -17.71
N GLU A 401 -6.33 -13.03 -18.21
CA GLU A 401 -5.53 -11.81 -18.33
C GLU A 401 -5.37 -11.14 -16.96
N GLY A 402 -5.31 -11.93 -15.90
CA GLY A 402 -5.29 -11.41 -14.56
C GLY A 402 -3.93 -11.50 -13.92
N ILE A 403 -3.68 -12.66 -13.34
CA ILE A 403 -2.38 -13.00 -12.77
C ILE A 403 -1.36 -13.10 -13.91
N ALA A 404 -1.76 -13.57 -15.10
CA ALA A 404 -0.89 -13.60 -16.27
C ALA A 404 -0.50 -12.19 -16.78
N ASP A 405 -1.42 -11.23 -16.86
CA ASP A 405 -1.12 -9.82 -17.21
C ASP A 405 -0.20 -9.18 -16.17
N PHE A 406 -0.51 -9.42 -14.89
CA PHE A 406 0.31 -8.94 -13.79
C PHE A 406 1.73 -9.49 -13.90
N LEU A 407 1.90 -10.80 -14.14
CA LEU A 407 3.22 -11.43 -14.28
C LEU A 407 4.01 -11.00 -15.51
N ARG A 408 3.31 -10.63 -16.60
CA ARG A 408 3.94 -10.03 -17.77
C ARG A 408 4.49 -8.64 -17.45
N ALA A 409 3.68 -7.80 -16.80
CA ALA A 409 4.02 -6.40 -16.54
C ALA A 409 4.86 -6.16 -15.27
N ALA A 410 4.89 -7.11 -14.34
CA ALA A 410 5.61 -7.02 -13.08
C ALA A 410 6.72 -8.07 -12.94
N GLU A 411 7.74 -7.71 -12.16
CA GLU A 411 8.79 -8.58 -11.65
C GLU A 411 8.56 -8.79 -10.15
N LEU A 412 8.60 -10.05 -9.71
CA LEU A 412 8.54 -10.43 -8.30
C LEU A 412 9.95 -10.62 -7.75
N VAL A 413 10.22 -10.05 -6.58
CA VAL A 413 11.52 -10.04 -5.95
C VAL A 413 11.40 -10.30 -4.45
N SER A 414 12.54 -10.62 -3.83
CA SER A 414 12.66 -10.86 -2.38
C SER A 414 11.66 -11.90 -1.83
N PRO A 415 11.58 -13.11 -2.43
CA PRO A 415 10.76 -14.19 -1.89
C PRO A 415 11.17 -14.52 -0.45
N ARG A 416 10.20 -14.59 0.45
CA ARG A 416 10.42 -14.85 1.87
C ARG A 416 9.18 -15.43 2.53
N ARG A 417 9.36 -16.14 3.64
CA ARG A 417 8.27 -16.58 4.51
C ARG A 417 8.16 -15.62 5.69
N GLU A 418 6.93 -15.24 6.02
CA GLU A 418 6.62 -14.41 7.19
C GLU A 418 5.37 -14.96 7.88
N SER A 419 5.14 -14.56 9.13
CA SER A 419 3.86 -14.78 9.81
C SER A 419 2.97 -13.55 9.64
N LEU A 420 1.81 -13.71 9.02
CA LEU A 420 0.78 -12.70 8.93
C LEU A 420 -0.42 -13.15 9.76
N ARG A 421 -0.69 -12.45 10.88
CA ARG A 421 -1.82 -12.74 11.78
C ARG A 421 -1.81 -14.16 12.35
N GLY A 422 -0.63 -14.68 12.67
CA GLY A 422 -0.46 -16.04 13.22
C GLY A 422 -0.54 -17.15 12.18
N ARG A 423 -0.63 -16.82 10.89
CA ARG A 423 -0.62 -17.77 9.78
C ARG A 423 0.57 -17.52 8.87
N GLU A 424 1.20 -18.59 8.41
CA GLU A 424 2.33 -18.49 7.51
C GLU A 424 1.91 -17.88 6.17
N ALA A 425 2.75 -17.00 5.62
CA ALA A 425 2.56 -16.36 4.33
C ALA A 425 3.86 -16.44 3.52
N ILE A 426 3.74 -16.68 2.22
CA ILE A 426 4.79 -16.40 1.26
C ILE A 426 4.64 -14.94 0.81
N VAL A 427 5.71 -14.17 0.95
CA VAL A 427 5.73 -12.74 0.68
C VAL A 427 6.64 -12.43 -0.49
N PHE A 428 6.18 -11.58 -1.40
CA PHE A 428 6.97 -11.04 -2.49
C PHE A 428 6.80 -9.54 -2.56
N ASP A 429 7.92 -8.85 -2.83
CA ASP A 429 7.87 -7.49 -3.33
C ASP A 429 7.65 -7.56 -4.85
N PHE A 430 6.95 -6.57 -5.41
CA PHE A 430 6.77 -6.47 -6.86
C PHE A 430 7.08 -5.07 -7.37
N ARG A 431 7.61 -5.01 -8.59
CA ARG A 431 7.89 -3.76 -9.32
C ARG A 431 7.56 -3.92 -10.81
N PRO A 432 7.39 -2.82 -11.56
CA PRO A 432 7.28 -2.90 -13.02
C PRO A 432 8.49 -3.60 -13.62
N ARG A 433 8.24 -4.47 -14.60
CA ARG A 433 9.30 -5.12 -15.37
C ARG A 433 9.98 -4.10 -16.27
N ALA A 434 11.31 -3.97 -16.13
CA ALA A 434 12.09 -3.04 -16.93
C ALA A 434 11.93 -3.33 -18.44
N GLY A 435 11.68 -2.29 -19.23
CA GLY A 435 11.53 -2.40 -20.68
C GLY A 435 10.21 -3.02 -21.17
N HIS A 436 9.32 -3.44 -20.27
CA HIS A 436 8.01 -3.99 -20.68
C HIS A 436 7.14 -2.91 -21.32
N LYS A 437 6.53 -3.23 -22.46
CA LYS A 437 5.56 -2.36 -23.13
C LYS A 437 4.17 -2.89 -22.85
N PRO A 438 3.34 -2.16 -22.08
CA PRO A 438 2.04 -2.66 -21.66
C PRO A 438 1.10 -2.87 -22.83
N LYS A 439 0.36 -3.98 -22.80
CA LYS A 439 -0.74 -4.30 -23.70
C LYS A 439 -2.06 -4.09 -22.95
N GLY A 440 -2.86 -3.12 -23.39
CA GLY A 440 -4.11 -2.77 -22.74
C GLY A 440 -3.95 -1.99 -21.42
N ASP A 441 -5.09 -1.71 -20.79
CA ASP A 441 -5.17 -0.78 -19.66
C ASP A 441 -4.61 -1.39 -18.36
N LEU A 442 -4.83 -2.70 -18.13
CA LEU A 442 -4.37 -3.37 -16.92
C LEU A 442 -2.85 -3.39 -16.84
N GLU A 443 -2.15 -3.87 -17.88
CA GLU A 443 -0.69 -3.83 -17.94
C GLU A 443 -0.17 -2.37 -17.87
N SER A 444 -0.90 -1.39 -18.41
CA SER A 444 -0.53 0.03 -18.35
C SER A 444 -0.57 0.59 -16.92
N ILE A 445 -1.46 0.10 -16.08
CA ILE A 445 -1.50 0.44 -14.65
C ILE A 445 -0.42 -0.36 -13.90
N VAL A 446 -0.33 -1.68 -14.10
CA VAL A 446 0.64 -2.54 -13.41
C VAL A 446 2.08 -2.08 -13.66
N SER A 447 2.40 -1.65 -14.88
CA SER A 447 3.72 -1.07 -15.23
C SER A 447 4.07 0.25 -14.52
N LYS A 448 3.16 0.80 -13.71
CA LYS A 448 3.38 2.02 -12.90
C LYS A 448 3.19 1.77 -11.41
N VAL A 449 2.95 0.55 -10.98
CA VAL A 449 2.63 0.18 -9.60
C VAL A 449 3.72 -0.72 -9.05
N ALA A 450 4.04 -0.53 -7.77
CA ALA A 450 4.97 -1.37 -7.03
C ALA A 450 4.39 -1.63 -5.62
N GLY A 451 4.78 -2.72 -4.98
CA GLY A 451 4.14 -3.11 -3.73
C GLY A 451 4.61 -4.44 -3.17
N VAL A 452 3.77 -5.03 -2.31
CA VAL A 452 4.02 -6.29 -1.63
C VAL A 452 2.75 -7.14 -1.64
N VAL A 453 2.89 -8.44 -1.85
CA VAL A 453 1.79 -9.41 -1.79
C VAL A 453 2.13 -10.52 -0.80
N TRP A 454 1.15 -10.91 0.00
CA TRP A 454 1.21 -12.03 0.94
C TRP A 454 0.25 -13.10 0.46
N ILE A 455 0.77 -14.31 0.28
CA ILE A 455 0.05 -15.46 -0.26
C ILE A 455 0.04 -16.56 0.78
N ASP A 456 -1.13 -17.14 0.98
CA ASP A 456 -1.28 -18.33 1.79
C ASP A 456 -0.63 -19.53 1.11
N PRO A 457 0.36 -20.20 1.72
CA PRO A 457 1.04 -21.32 1.09
C PRO A 457 0.19 -22.59 1.02
N ILE A 458 -0.88 -22.71 1.81
CA ILE A 458 -1.73 -23.91 1.86
C ILE A 458 -2.90 -23.75 0.90
N ASP A 459 -3.69 -22.70 1.10
CA ASP A 459 -4.90 -22.44 0.34
C ASP A 459 -4.59 -21.73 -0.99
N LYS A 460 -3.35 -21.26 -1.22
CA LYS A 460 -2.98 -20.52 -2.44
C LYS A 460 -3.92 -19.34 -2.67
N GLN A 461 -4.09 -18.49 -1.67
CA GLN A 461 -4.97 -17.31 -1.71
C GLN A 461 -4.21 -16.04 -1.31
N VAL A 462 -4.60 -14.89 -1.87
CA VAL A 462 -4.00 -13.61 -1.50
C VAL A 462 -4.53 -13.19 -0.13
N MET A 463 -3.66 -13.24 0.88
CA MET A 463 -3.99 -12.81 2.24
C MET A 463 -4.01 -11.30 2.36
N ARG A 464 -3.04 -10.64 1.73
CA ARG A 464 -2.86 -9.19 1.73
C ARG A 464 -2.19 -8.73 0.45
N LEU A 465 -2.60 -7.57 -0.03
CA LEU A 465 -1.93 -6.83 -1.10
C LEU A 465 -1.76 -5.38 -0.67
N GLU A 466 -0.53 -4.88 -0.70
CA GLU A 466 -0.24 -3.45 -0.65
C GLU A 466 0.33 -3.02 -2.01
N ALA A 467 -0.30 -2.03 -2.63
CA ALA A 467 0.12 -1.51 -3.92
C ALA A 467 0.19 0.01 -3.87
N ARG A 468 1.17 0.59 -4.56
CA ARG A 468 1.23 2.04 -4.77
C ARG A 468 1.70 2.42 -6.15
N LEU A 469 1.13 3.51 -6.63
CA LEU A 469 1.50 4.12 -7.88
C LEU A 469 2.85 4.85 -7.72
N ILE A 470 3.87 4.40 -8.43
CA ILE A 470 5.22 5.01 -8.42
C ILE A 470 5.39 6.02 -9.56
N GLU A 471 4.57 5.94 -10.61
CA GLU A 471 4.54 6.88 -11.73
C GLU A 471 3.13 7.35 -12.05
N SER A 472 2.97 8.58 -12.53
CA SER A 472 1.63 9.13 -12.83
C SER A 472 0.87 8.30 -13.86
N TYR A 473 -0.41 8.03 -13.60
CA TYR A 473 -1.31 7.39 -14.56
C TYR A 473 -2.22 8.44 -15.23
N LYS A 474 -2.03 8.62 -16.54
CA LYS A 474 -2.72 9.63 -17.36
C LYS A 474 -3.92 9.01 -18.08
N TYR A 475 -5.07 9.02 -17.44
CA TYR A 475 -6.32 8.56 -18.04
C TYR A 475 -6.82 9.56 -19.11
N GLY A 476 -7.19 9.06 -20.29
CA GLY A 476 -7.58 9.90 -21.44
C GLY A 476 -6.47 10.88 -21.86
N GLY A 477 -5.22 10.43 -21.86
CA GLY A 477 -4.05 11.28 -22.17
C GLY A 477 -3.72 12.34 -21.09
N GLY A 478 -4.42 12.31 -19.95
CA GLY A 478 -4.28 13.29 -18.87
C GLY A 478 -5.26 14.48 -18.99
N LEU A 479 -6.11 14.49 -20.02
CA LEU A 479 -7.16 15.50 -20.17
C LEU A 479 -8.38 15.21 -19.30
N VAL A 480 -8.65 13.93 -19.01
CA VAL A 480 -9.77 13.52 -18.14
C VAL A 480 -9.30 13.43 -16.69
N ALA A 481 -8.25 12.63 -16.43
CA ALA A 481 -7.68 12.52 -15.11
C ALA A 481 -6.18 12.19 -15.14
N ASN A 482 -5.45 12.71 -14.16
CA ASN A 482 -4.06 12.36 -13.89
C ASN A 482 -3.96 11.90 -12.44
N VAL A 483 -3.81 10.59 -12.24
CA VAL A 483 -3.58 9.99 -10.92
C VAL A 483 -2.11 10.14 -10.58
N ARG A 484 -1.83 10.79 -9.44
CA ARG A 484 -0.48 11.15 -9.02
C ARG A 484 0.21 9.98 -8.32
N PRO A 485 1.56 9.89 -8.41
CA PRO A 485 2.35 8.99 -7.58
C PRO A 485 2.01 9.09 -6.10
N GLY A 486 2.18 8.01 -5.36
CA GLY A 486 1.78 7.92 -3.95
C GLY A 486 0.30 7.60 -3.73
N THR A 487 -0.51 7.52 -4.79
CA THR A 487 -1.80 6.83 -4.73
C THR A 487 -1.57 5.39 -4.31
N SER A 488 -2.31 4.89 -3.32
CA SER A 488 -2.09 3.55 -2.75
C SER A 488 -3.39 2.77 -2.57
N PHE A 489 -3.24 1.45 -2.57
CA PHE A 489 -4.30 0.48 -2.35
C PHE A 489 -3.83 -0.57 -1.35
N ILE A 490 -4.67 -0.89 -0.38
CA ILE A 490 -4.50 -2.00 0.56
C ILE A 490 -5.74 -2.88 0.41
N PHE A 491 -5.49 -4.18 0.35
CA PHE A 491 -6.52 -5.21 0.36
C PHE A 491 -6.12 -6.31 1.31
N GLU A 492 -7.08 -6.84 2.04
CA GLU A 492 -6.89 -7.94 2.97
C GLU A 492 -8.07 -8.89 2.96
N GLN A 493 -7.77 -10.18 3.11
CA GLN A 493 -8.75 -11.21 3.33
C GLN A 493 -8.42 -12.02 4.59
N LYS A 494 -9.44 -12.73 5.08
CA LYS A 494 -9.29 -13.76 6.10
C LYS A 494 -9.99 -15.03 5.63
N ARG A 495 -9.36 -16.17 5.91
CA ARG A 495 -9.97 -17.48 5.79
C ARG A 495 -11.06 -17.67 6.86
N MET A 496 -12.27 -17.95 6.44
CA MET A 496 -13.38 -18.34 7.30
C MET A 496 -13.23 -19.80 7.74
N GLU A 497 -14.04 -20.24 8.72
CA GLU A 497 -13.94 -21.58 9.29
C GLU A 497 -14.12 -22.68 8.23
N ASP A 498 -15.06 -22.47 7.31
CA ASP A 498 -15.38 -23.36 6.19
C ASP A 498 -14.36 -23.28 5.02
N GLY A 499 -13.35 -22.42 5.12
CA GLY A 499 -12.27 -22.26 4.14
C GLY A 499 -12.50 -21.21 3.06
N VAL A 500 -13.62 -20.48 3.05
CA VAL A 500 -13.79 -19.36 2.11
C VAL A 500 -12.94 -18.17 2.55
N TRP A 501 -12.26 -17.53 1.60
CA TRP A 501 -11.52 -16.30 1.84
C TRP A 501 -12.40 -15.08 1.53
N LEU A 502 -12.69 -14.29 2.57
CA LEU A 502 -13.54 -13.10 2.44
C LEU A 502 -12.77 -11.84 2.81
N PRO A 503 -13.09 -10.68 2.21
CA PRO A 503 -12.41 -9.44 2.52
C PRO A 503 -12.54 -9.11 4.00
N VAL A 504 -11.57 -8.43 4.59
CA VAL A 504 -11.74 -7.87 5.95
C VAL A 504 -11.46 -6.39 5.98
N PHE A 505 -10.66 -5.92 5.02
CA PHE A 505 -10.27 -4.53 4.92
C PHE A 505 -9.89 -4.17 3.49
N THR A 506 -10.31 -2.98 3.05
CA THR A 506 -9.68 -2.27 1.94
C THR A 506 -9.38 -0.83 2.32
N GLN A 507 -8.33 -0.28 1.73
CA GLN A 507 -8.08 1.15 1.80
C GLN A 507 -7.54 1.68 0.49
N VAL A 508 -8.02 2.85 0.09
CA VAL A 508 -7.51 3.61 -1.03
C VAL A 508 -7.10 4.99 -0.54
N ASN A 509 -5.89 5.40 -0.89
CA ASN A 509 -5.46 6.79 -0.81
C ASN A 509 -5.31 7.32 -2.23
N LEU A 510 -6.27 8.12 -2.70
CA LEU A 510 -6.27 8.69 -4.04
C LEU A 510 -5.74 10.12 -4.01
N SER A 511 -4.77 10.43 -4.88
CA SER A 511 -4.48 11.80 -5.28
C SER A 511 -4.57 11.92 -6.79
N ALA A 512 -5.51 12.74 -7.26
CA ALA A 512 -5.76 12.93 -8.69
C ALA A 512 -5.95 14.39 -9.05
N LYS A 513 -5.66 14.71 -10.31
CA LYS A 513 -6.08 15.94 -10.98
C LYS A 513 -7.14 15.56 -11.99
N VAL A 514 -8.37 16.04 -11.83
CA VAL A 514 -9.47 15.82 -12.78
C VAL A 514 -9.60 17.06 -13.65
N PHE A 515 -9.64 16.84 -14.96
CA PHE A 515 -9.44 17.87 -15.97
C PHE A 515 -8.17 18.71 -15.68
N LEU A 516 -8.18 20.00 -16.04
CA LEU A 516 -7.02 20.89 -15.86
C LEU A 516 -6.99 21.62 -14.50
N PHE A 517 -8.02 21.52 -13.66
CA PHE A 517 -8.16 22.46 -12.52
C PHE A 517 -8.54 21.81 -11.18
N LYS A 518 -9.24 20.67 -11.14
CA LYS A 518 -9.77 20.13 -9.88
C LYS A 518 -8.83 19.08 -9.27
N GLY A 519 -8.16 19.44 -8.19
CA GLY A 519 -7.45 18.48 -7.34
C GLY A 519 -8.44 17.67 -6.50
N ILE A 520 -8.26 16.36 -6.46
CA ILE A 520 -9.02 15.44 -5.61
C ILE A 520 -8.02 14.65 -4.78
N ASP A 521 -8.22 14.68 -3.46
CA ASP A 521 -7.41 13.96 -2.49
C ASP A 521 -8.36 13.27 -1.51
N LEU A 522 -8.47 11.95 -1.64
CA LEU A 522 -9.45 11.13 -0.94
C LEU A 522 -8.76 9.99 -0.21
N ASN A 523 -9.23 9.70 0.99
CA ASN A 523 -8.97 8.44 1.67
C ASN A 523 -10.31 7.71 1.80
N VAL A 524 -10.38 6.49 1.28
CA VAL A 524 -11.55 5.62 1.37
C VAL A 524 -11.13 4.35 2.08
N MET A 525 -11.81 4.02 3.17
CA MET A 525 -11.54 2.83 3.97
C MET A 525 -12.82 2.00 4.05
N GLN A 526 -12.72 0.70 3.79
CA GLN A 526 -13.84 -0.23 3.92
C GLN A 526 -13.45 -1.32 4.91
N GLU A 527 -14.24 -1.48 5.96
CA GLU A 527 -14.11 -2.53 6.97
C GLU A 527 -15.26 -3.51 6.77
N PHE A 528 -14.96 -4.81 6.71
CA PHE A 528 -15.98 -5.84 6.46
C PHE A 528 -16.14 -6.74 7.69
N SER A 529 -17.39 -7.00 8.08
CA SER A 529 -17.72 -7.72 9.31
C SER A 529 -19.07 -8.43 9.23
N ASN A 530 -19.47 -9.12 10.29
CA ASN A 530 -20.79 -9.76 10.43
C ASN A 530 -21.12 -10.74 9.29
N TYR A 531 -20.16 -11.59 8.95
CA TYR A 531 -20.31 -12.63 7.94
C TYR A 531 -21.39 -13.64 8.33
N GLN A 532 -22.36 -13.85 7.45
CA GLN A 532 -23.41 -14.85 7.59
C GLN A 532 -23.42 -15.72 6.33
N HIS A 533 -23.33 -17.03 6.52
CA HIS A 533 -23.37 -18.00 5.43
C HIS A 533 -24.79 -18.52 5.22
N PHE A 534 -25.27 -18.47 3.98
CA PHE A 534 -26.51 -19.09 3.55
C PHE A 534 -26.18 -20.45 2.94
N LYS A 535 -26.51 -21.53 3.65
CA LYS A 535 -26.61 -22.83 2.99
C LYS A 535 -27.84 -22.79 2.09
N SER A 536 -27.65 -22.69 0.77
CA SER A 536 -28.75 -23.00 -0.14
C SER A 536 -29.11 -24.47 0.06
N SER A 537 -30.29 -24.73 0.62
CA SER A 537 -30.88 -26.06 0.75
C SER A 537 -31.19 -26.62 -0.64
N TYR A 538 -30.19 -27.18 -1.31
CA TYR A 538 -30.39 -27.99 -2.52
C TYR A 538 -29.76 -29.39 -2.42
N ASP A 539 -28.96 -29.67 -1.39
CA ASP A 539 -28.33 -30.99 -1.19
C ASP A 539 -29.14 -31.96 -0.30
N ASP A 540 -30.29 -31.54 0.26
CA ASP A 540 -31.12 -32.39 1.14
C ASP A 540 -32.32 -33.06 0.44
N TYR A 541 -32.42 -32.98 -0.90
CA TYR A 541 -33.33 -33.86 -1.64
C TYR A 541 -32.67 -35.22 -1.86
N ASN A 542 -32.74 -36.07 -0.82
CA ASN A 542 -32.72 -37.51 -1.00
C ASN A 542 -33.80 -37.87 -2.05
N LEU A 543 -33.37 -38.17 -3.27
CA LEU A 543 -34.18 -38.85 -4.27
C LEU A 543 -34.45 -40.26 -3.76
N THR A 544 -35.46 -40.42 -2.90
CA THR A 544 -36.11 -41.71 -2.73
C THR A 544 -36.69 -42.11 -4.09
N LYS A 545 -36.08 -43.11 -4.72
CA LYS A 545 -36.63 -43.77 -5.91
C LYS A 545 -38.07 -44.19 -5.61
N PRO A 546 -39.06 -43.90 -6.48
CA PRO A 546 -40.38 -44.48 -6.33
C PRO A 546 -40.29 -45.99 -6.57
N GLU A 547 -40.83 -46.79 -5.65
CA GLU A 547 -41.03 -48.22 -5.87
C GLU A 547 -41.92 -48.44 -7.11
N GLU A 548 -41.44 -49.27 -8.02
CA GLU A 548 -42.22 -49.78 -9.14
C GLU A 548 -43.40 -50.59 -8.59
N LYS A 549 -44.61 -50.03 -8.72
CA LYS A 549 -45.85 -50.79 -8.58
C LYS A 549 -45.94 -51.79 -9.73
N ASN A 550 -45.54 -53.03 -9.46
CA ASN A 550 -46.04 -54.16 -10.23
C ASN A 550 -47.57 -54.21 -10.10
N LYS A 551 -48.23 -54.25 -11.26
CA LYS A 551 -49.67 -54.39 -11.42
C LYS A 551 -49.90 -55.39 -12.54
N PRO A 552 -51.02 -56.12 -12.47
CA PRO A 552 -51.30 -57.24 -11.57
C PRO A 552 -50.85 -58.59 -12.14
#